data_AF-A0A5C5PR76-F1
#
_entry.id   AF-A0A5C5PR76-F1
#
_cell.length_a   1.000
_cell.length_b   1.000
_cell.length_c   1.000
_cell.angle_alpha   90.00
_cell.angle_beta   90.00
_cell.angle_gamma   90.00
#
_symmetry.space_group_name_H-M   'P 1'
#
loop_
_entity.id
_entity.type
_entity.pdbx_description
1 polymer ?
#
loop_
_entity_poly.entity_id
_entity_poly.type
_entity_poly.pdbx_seq_one_letter_code
_entity_poly.pdbx_strand_id
1 'polypeptide(L)'
;MPSIKSTLVAGAKPEAGTLLQVQEKMGTRPGQSLEFMVFEVEYDRKKYYCCWAGGEIKGGEPHMTLVGQAAVEALSNLPLGRNDSLIFQELKLGSTPLRNKVKATLKRAPANSKICFIGDMQGELDGHLAQVFNLQKGSISVSH
;
A
#
# COMPACT_ATOMS: atom_id res chain seq x y z
N MET A 1 -2.08 -10.32 -22.21
CA MET A 1 -2.78 -9.75 -21.03
C MET A 1 -1.87 -8.74 -20.36
N PRO A 2 -2.35 -7.56 -19.94
CA PRO A 2 -1.53 -6.62 -19.18
C PRO A 2 -1.07 -7.26 -17.86
N SER A 3 0.23 -7.18 -17.58
CA SER A 3 0.81 -7.55 -16.28
C SER A 3 0.75 -6.36 -15.34
N ILE A 4 0.64 -6.64 -14.05
CA ILE A 4 0.88 -5.64 -13.01
C ILE A 4 2.40 -5.56 -12.85
N LYS A 5 2.94 -4.35 -12.68
CA LYS A 5 4.32 -4.12 -12.27
C LYS A 5 4.29 -3.15 -11.11
N SER A 6 5.04 -3.43 -10.06
CA SER A 6 5.05 -2.57 -8.87
C SER A 6 6.46 -2.26 -8.44
N THR A 7 6.74 -1.01 -8.13
CA THR A 7 8.06 -0.53 -7.69
C THR A 7 7.89 0.13 -6.33
N LEU A 8 8.74 -0.23 -5.35
CA LEU A 8 8.72 0.38 -4.02
C LEU A 8 8.96 1.88 -4.13
N VAL A 9 8.21 2.68 -3.37
CA VAL A 9 8.44 4.12 -3.23
C VAL A 9 9.20 4.36 -1.94
N ALA A 10 10.51 4.58 -2.07
CA ALA A 10 11.39 4.79 -0.94
C ALA A 10 11.29 6.22 -0.39
N GLY A 11 11.32 6.38 0.92
CA GLY A 11 11.23 7.69 1.58
C GLY A 11 9.81 8.23 1.75
N ALA A 12 8.77 7.43 1.47
CA ALA A 12 7.41 7.75 1.87
C ALA A 12 7.30 7.77 3.40
N LYS A 13 6.72 8.84 3.98
CA LYS A 13 6.70 9.05 5.44
C LYS A 13 5.27 9.21 5.97
N PRO A 14 4.90 8.45 7.02
CA PRO A 14 3.67 8.70 7.76
C PRO A 14 3.77 9.96 8.60
N GLU A 15 2.73 10.25 9.38
CA GLU A 15 2.78 11.33 10.36
C GLU A 15 3.88 11.08 11.39
N ALA A 16 4.47 12.17 11.90
CA ALA A 16 5.61 12.08 12.83
C ALA A 16 5.25 11.28 14.10
N GLY A 17 4.04 11.47 14.64
CA GLY A 17 3.55 10.72 15.80
C GLY A 17 3.43 9.22 15.54
N THR A 18 2.83 8.84 14.40
CA THR A 18 2.69 7.44 13.98
C THR A 18 4.06 6.80 13.72
N LEU A 19 5.00 7.53 13.10
CA LEU A 19 6.36 7.06 12.88
C LEU A 19 7.07 6.72 14.19
N LEU A 20 6.99 7.61 15.19
CA LEU A 20 7.60 7.38 16.49
C LEU A 20 7.03 6.13 17.17
N GLN A 21 5.70 5.96 17.16
CA GLN A 21 5.06 4.76 17.72
C GLN A 21 5.49 3.47 17.00
N VAL A 22 5.59 3.50 15.67
CA VAL A 22 6.11 2.36 14.90
C VAL A 22 7.55 2.07 15.30
N GLN A 23 8.39 3.09 15.40
CA GLN A 23 9.81 2.95 15.75
C GLN A 23 9.99 2.35 17.15
N GLU A 24 9.23 2.82 18.13
CA GLU A 24 9.20 2.29 19.50
C GLU A 24 8.78 0.82 19.50
N LYS A 25 7.68 0.49 18.81
CA LYS A 25 7.17 -0.89 18.74
C LYS A 25 8.14 -1.85 18.05
N MET A 26 8.89 -1.38 17.06
CA MET A 26 9.90 -2.18 16.35
C MET A 26 11.28 -2.17 17.04
N GLY A 27 11.45 -1.43 18.13
CA GLY A 27 12.75 -1.31 18.81
C GLY A 27 13.83 -0.62 17.97
N THR A 28 13.42 0.20 16.99
CA THR A 28 14.34 0.96 16.12
C THR A 28 14.72 2.28 16.74
N ARG A 29 15.89 2.83 16.37
CA ARG A 29 16.35 4.10 16.93
C ARG A 29 15.53 5.26 16.36
N PRO A 30 15.20 6.28 17.17
CA PRO A 30 14.63 7.53 16.66
C PRO A 30 15.50 8.10 15.53
N GLY A 31 14.86 8.49 14.43
CA GLY A 31 15.53 9.01 13.24
C GLY A 31 16.07 7.95 12.28
N GLN A 32 15.96 6.65 12.59
CA GLN A 32 16.21 5.59 11.61
C GLN A 32 15.14 5.62 10.52
N SER A 33 15.55 5.69 9.25
CA SER A 33 14.63 5.60 8.12
C SER A 33 13.93 4.24 8.11
N LEU A 34 12.60 4.28 8.11
CA LEU A 34 11.75 3.11 7.89
C LEU A 34 11.15 3.20 6.49
N GLU A 35 11.15 2.08 5.79
CA GLU A 35 10.46 1.95 4.52
C GLU A 35 9.08 1.33 4.75
N PHE A 36 8.05 1.98 4.21
CA PHE A 36 6.67 1.52 4.28
C PHE A 36 6.28 0.84 2.98
N MET A 37 5.30 -0.08 3.05
CA MET A 37 4.78 -0.80 1.89
C MET A 37 3.94 0.11 0.99
N VAL A 38 4.61 1.03 0.31
CA VAL A 38 4.06 1.99 -0.64
C VAL A 38 4.72 1.77 -1.99
N PHE A 39 3.93 1.72 -3.06
CA PHE A 39 4.38 1.30 -4.38
C PHE A 39 3.80 2.18 -5.48
N GLU A 40 4.60 2.48 -6.50
CA GLU A 40 4.07 2.86 -7.80
C GLU A 40 3.67 1.58 -8.54
N VAL A 41 2.43 1.50 -9.00
CA VAL A 41 1.88 0.34 -9.70
C VAL A 41 1.51 0.74 -11.12
N GLU A 42 2.07 0.03 -12.11
CA GLU A 42 1.69 0.16 -13.51
C GLU A 42 0.79 -1.01 -13.91
N TYR A 43 -0.36 -0.67 -14.50
CA TYR A 43 -1.27 -1.65 -15.08
C TYR A 43 -2.08 -1.02 -16.23
N ASP A 44 -2.08 -1.70 -17.38
CA ASP A 44 -2.83 -1.28 -18.58
C ASP A 44 -2.53 0.17 -19.02
N ARG A 45 -1.23 0.53 -19.07
CA ARG A 45 -0.71 1.87 -19.40
C ARG A 45 -1.16 2.99 -18.45
N LYS A 46 -1.71 2.65 -17.29
CA LYS A 46 -2.03 3.58 -16.20
C LYS A 46 -1.09 3.36 -15.03
N LYS A 47 -0.75 4.45 -14.34
CA LYS A 47 -0.03 4.44 -13.07
C LYS A 47 -1.00 4.62 -11.91
N TYR A 48 -0.65 4.05 -10.77
CA TYR A 48 -1.37 4.16 -9.50
C TYR A 48 -0.34 4.21 -8.37
N TYR A 49 -0.73 4.76 -7.23
CA TYR A 49 0.09 4.77 -6.02
C TYR A 49 -0.64 3.94 -4.98
N CYS A 50 -0.06 2.81 -4.59
CA CYS A 50 -0.74 1.83 -3.77
C CYS A 50 0.01 1.61 -2.47
N CYS A 51 -0.69 1.32 -1.39
CA CYS A 51 -0.06 0.76 -0.19
C CYS A 51 -0.71 -0.54 0.23
N TRP A 52 0.05 -1.37 0.93
CA TRP A 52 -0.45 -2.55 1.61
C TRP A 52 -0.55 -2.23 3.09
N ALA A 53 -1.76 -2.27 3.62
CA ALA A 53 -2.03 -1.97 5.01
C ALA A 53 -2.55 -3.22 5.74
N GLY A 54 -1.88 -3.56 6.84
CA GLY A 54 -2.38 -4.56 7.79
C GLY A 54 -3.63 -4.04 8.49
N GLY A 55 -4.73 -4.78 8.43
CA GLY A 55 -6.00 -4.39 9.03
C GLY A 55 -7.19 -5.14 8.42
N GLU A 56 -8.38 -4.68 8.72
CA GLU A 56 -9.64 -5.24 8.20
C GLU A 56 -10.72 -4.16 8.10
N ILE A 57 -11.75 -4.39 7.29
CA ILE A 57 -12.93 -3.52 7.28
C ILE A 57 -14.00 -4.13 8.20
N LYS A 58 -14.41 -3.39 9.24
CA LYS A 58 -15.53 -3.76 10.13
C LYS A 58 -16.60 -2.70 10.05
N GLY A 59 -17.85 -3.10 9.80
CA GLY A 59 -18.98 -2.15 9.74
C GLY A 59 -18.87 -1.10 8.64
N GLY A 60 -18.03 -1.32 7.61
CA GLY A 60 -17.76 -0.33 6.55
C GLY A 60 -16.59 0.60 6.84
N GLU A 61 -15.98 0.52 8.02
CA GLU A 61 -14.84 1.35 8.42
C GLU A 61 -13.53 0.56 8.46
N PRO A 62 -12.40 1.16 8.03
CA PRO A 62 -11.10 0.52 8.09
C PRO A 62 -10.54 0.52 9.52
N HIS A 63 -10.29 -0.67 10.06
CA HIS A 63 -9.57 -0.87 11.32
C HIS A 63 -8.14 -1.32 11.02
N MET A 64 -7.20 -0.40 11.13
CA MET A 64 -5.80 -0.63 10.79
C MET A 64 -4.99 -1.09 12.00
N THR A 65 -4.01 -1.95 11.73
CA THR A 65 -2.84 -2.09 12.62
C THR A 65 -2.03 -0.80 12.59
N LEU A 66 -1.18 -0.58 13.60
CA LEU A 66 -0.27 0.57 13.64
C LEU A 66 0.59 0.69 12.35
N VAL A 67 1.14 -0.43 11.86
CA VAL A 67 1.93 -0.44 10.62
C VAL A 67 1.06 -0.18 9.40
N GLY A 68 -0.19 -0.69 9.40
CA GLY A 68 -1.15 -0.41 8.34
C GLY A 68 -1.54 1.07 8.27
N GLN A 69 -1.77 1.70 9.43
CA GLN A 69 -2.03 3.13 9.52
C GLN A 69 -0.84 3.93 8.98
N ALA A 70 0.39 3.58 9.39
CA ALA A 70 1.59 4.22 8.87
C ALA A 70 1.72 4.09 7.34
N ALA A 71 1.40 2.93 6.76
CA ALA A 71 1.41 2.75 5.31
C ALA A 71 0.35 3.63 4.60
N VAL A 72 -0.81 3.83 5.21
CA VAL A 72 -1.88 4.70 4.70
C VAL A 72 -1.47 6.17 4.74
N GLU A 73 -0.93 6.62 5.87
CA GLU A 73 -0.44 7.99 6.02
C GLU A 73 0.72 8.25 5.05
N ALA A 74 1.68 7.31 4.94
CA ALA A 74 2.79 7.42 4.02
C ALA A 74 2.33 7.56 2.55
N LEU A 75 1.32 6.79 2.14
CA LEU A 75 0.69 6.93 0.82
C LEU A 75 -0.04 8.28 0.67
N SER A 76 -0.78 8.69 1.69
CA SER A 76 -1.54 9.94 1.67
C SER A 76 -0.63 11.15 1.54
N ASN A 77 0.52 11.11 2.22
CA ASN A 77 1.52 12.17 2.19
C ASN A 77 2.39 12.17 0.92
N LEU A 78 2.31 11.14 0.06
CA LEU A 78 3.10 11.14 -1.18
C LEU A 78 2.81 12.39 -2.02
N PRO A 79 3.85 13.08 -2.54
CA PRO A 79 3.67 14.19 -3.49
C PRO A 79 3.23 13.70 -4.88
N LEU A 80 3.23 12.38 -5.09
CA LEU A 80 2.82 11.73 -6.33
C LEU A 80 1.36 11.28 -6.27
N GLY A 81 0.72 11.22 -7.44
CA GLY A 81 -0.67 10.79 -7.57
C GLY A 81 -1.70 11.90 -7.34
N ARG A 82 -2.98 11.53 -7.40
CA ARG A 82 -4.10 12.42 -7.10
C ARG A 82 -4.34 12.45 -5.59
N ASN A 83 -4.54 13.65 -5.06
CA ASN A 83 -4.82 13.91 -3.64
C ASN A 83 -6.31 14.16 -3.34
N ASP A 84 -7.17 14.01 -4.34
CA ASP A 84 -8.61 14.26 -4.22
C ASP A 84 -9.36 13.12 -3.52
N SER A 85 -8.82 11.91 -3.56
CA SER A 85 -9.44 10.73 -2.95
C SER A 85 -8.44 9.61 -2.69
N LEU A 86 -8.62 8.93 -1.57
CA LEU A 86 -7.94 7.68 -1.23
C LEU A 86 -8.95 6.52 -1.30
N ILE A 87 -8.67 5.54 -2.16
CA ILE A 87 -9.54 4.37 -2.34
C ILE A 87 -9.11 3.27 -1.39
N PHE A 88 -10.01 2.80 -0.54
CA PHE A 88 -9.77 1.61 0.29
C PHE A 88 -10.37 0.38 -0.36
N GLN A 89 -9.59 -0.69 -0.47
CA GLN A 89 -10.03 -1.97 -1.00
C GLN A 89 -9.57 -3.10 -0.08
N GLU A 90 -10.52 -3.79 0.54
CA GLU A 90 -10.21 -5.00 1.31
C GLU A 90 -9.80 -6.16 0.38
N LEU A 91 -8.74 -6.86 0.77
CA LEU A 91 -8.26 -8.10 0.18
C LEU A 91 -8.40 -9.22 1.20
N LYS A 92 -9.07 -10.29 0.76
CA LYS A 92 -9.24 -11.55 1.51
C LYS A 92 -9.07 -12.71 0.55
N LEU A 93 -8.62 -13.86 1.03
CA LEU A 93 -8.68 -15.08 0.25
C LEU A 93 -10.14 -15.51 0.03
N GLY A 94 -10.39 -16.33 -0.99
CA GLY A 94 -11.73 -16.80 -1.35
C GLY A 94 -11.80 -17.31 -2.78
N SER A 95 -13.02 -17.53 -3.27
CA SER A 95 -13.27 -18.11 -4.60
C SER A 95 -12.69 -17.28 -5.76
N THR A 96 -12.64 -15.96 -5.60
CA THR A 96 -12.03 -15.06 -6.58
C THR A 96 -10.54 -14.88 -6.27
N PRO A 97 -9.63 -15.21 -7.21
CA PRO A 97 -8.19 -15.03 -7.01
C PRO A 97 -7.82 -13.58 -6.68
N LEU A 98 -6.89 -13.36 -5.75
CA LEU A 98 -6.42 -12.03 -5.34
C LEU A 98 -5.98 -11.18 -6.54
N ARG A 99 -5.29 -11.79 -7.52
CA ARG A 99 -4.87 -11.11 -8.75
C ARG A 99 -6.04 -10.50 -9.53
N ASN A 100 -7.20 -11.18 -9.55
CA ASN A 100 -8.38 -10.67 -10.23
C ASN A 100 -9.02 -9.52 -9.45
N LYS A 101 -9.05 -9.59 -8.11
CA LYS A 101 -9.52 -8.50 -7.25
C LYS A 101 -8.68 -7.23 -7.42
N VAL A 102 -7.36 -7.36 -7.42
CA VAL A 102 -6.44 -6.23 -7.66
C VAL A 102 -6.66 -5.64 -9.06
N LYS A 103 -6.66 -6.47 -10.11
CA LYS A 103 -6.93 -5.99 -11.48
C LYS A 103 -8.27 -5.28 -11.61
N ALA A 104 -9.33 -5.83 -11.02
CA ALA A 104 -10.65 -5.20 -11.05
C ALA A 104 -10.67 -3.83 -10.35
N THR A 105 -9.90 -3.69 -9.27
CA THR A 105 -9.74 -2.41 -8.56
C THR A 105 -9.00 -1.40 -9.41
N LEU A 106 -7.84 -1.78 -9.97
CA LEU A 106 -7.05 -0.90 -10.85
C LEU A 106 -7.85 -0.48 -12.10
N LYS A 107 -8.61 -1.38 -12.73
CA LYS A 107 -9.44 -1.03 -13.89
C LYS A 107 -10.50 0.03 -13.61
N ARG A 108 -11.13 -0.04 -12.43
CA ARG A 108 -12.20 0.88 -12.01
C ARG A 108 -11.65 2.22 -11.54
N ALA A 109 -10.45 2.24 -10.97
CA ALA A 109 -9.82 3.45 -10.48
C ALA A 109 -9.39 4.38 -11.64
N PRO A 110 -9.52 5.70 -11.47
CA PRO A 110 -8.87 6.68 -12.33
C PRO A 110 -7.35 6.47 -12.38
N ALA A 111 -6.72 6.92 -13.46
CA ALA A 111 -5.25 6.98 -13.52
C ALA A 111 -4.71 7.92 -12.42
N ASN A 112 -3.55 7.58 -11.89
CA ASN A 112 -2.84 8.26 -10.82
C ASN A 112 -3.56 8.24 -9.45
N SER A 113 -4.60 7.43 -9.27
CA SER A 113 -5.27 7.29 -7.98
C SER A 113 -4.36 6.71 -6.89
N LYS A 114 -4.60 7.13 -5.64
CA LYS A 114 -4.05 6.52 -4.44
C LYS A 114 -4.98 5.41 -3.95
N ILE A 115 -4.46 4.19 -3.75
CA ILE A 115 -5.25 3.01 -3.39
C ILE A 115 -4.60 2.27 -2.21
N CYS A 116 -5.30 2.18 -1.08
CA CYS A 116 -4.92 1.34 0.03
C CYS A 116 -5.57 -0.04 -0.09
N PHE A 117 -4.75 -1.09 -0.21
CA PHE A 117 -5.21 -2.46 -0.09
C PHE A 117 -5.09 -2.92 1.36
N ILE A 118 -6.23 -3.21 1.99
CA ILE A 118 -6.33 -3.60 3.41
C ILE A 118 -6.48 -5.11 3.51
N GLY A 119 -5.80 -5.75 4.46
CA GLY A 119 -6.08 -7.14 4.80
C GLY A 119 -5.09 -7.70 5.82
N ASP A 120 -5.16 -9.00 6.04
CA ASP A 120 -4.24 -9.71 6.94
C ASP A 120 -2.89 -9.96 6.26
N MET A 121 -2.02 -8.96 6.35
CA MET A 121 -0.69 -8.95 5.71
C MET A 121 0.30 -9.94 6.33
N GLN A 122 0.06 -10.41 7.56
CA GLN A 122 0.97 -11.30 8.29
C GLN A 122 0.44 -12.75 8.38
N GLY A 123 -0.86 -12.96 8.16
CA GLY A 123 -1.45 -14.29 8.01
C GLY A 123 -1.78 -14.58 6.55
N GLU A 124 -3.06 -14.48 6.20
CA GLU A 124 -3.58 -15.05 4.95
C GLU A 124 -3.00 -14.46 3.65
N LEU A 125 -2.52 -13.22 3.67
CA LEU A 125 -1.99 -12.55 2.47
C LEU A 125 -0.46 -12.63 2.35
N ASP A 126 0.22 -13.20 3.35
CA ASP A 126 1.68 -13.30 3.35
C ASP A 126 2.17 -14.11 2.15
N GLY A 127 3.24 -13.63 1.50
CA GLY A 127 3.79 -14.20 0.27
C GLY A 127 2.90 -14.10 -1.00
N HIS A 128 1.58 -13.98 -0.88
CA HIS A 128 0.66 -13.93 -2.01
C HIS A 128 0.68 -12.57 -2.72
N LEU A 129 0.73 -11.47 -1.97
CA LEU A 129 0.68 -10.13 -2.56
C LEU A 129 1.91 -9.81 -3.41
N ALA A 130 3.10 -10.25 -3.00
CA ALA A 130 4.32 -10.08 -3.79
C ALA A 130 4.18 -10.70 -5.20
N GLN A 131 3.57 -11.88 -5.30
CA GLN A 131 3.31 -12.54 -6.58
C GLN A 131 2.21 -11.87 -7.41
N VAL A 132 1.22 -11.28 -6.75
CA VAL A 132 0.13 -10.57 -7.42
C VAL A 132 0.61 -9.26 -8.02
N PHE A 133 1.35 -8.48 -7.24
CA PHE A 133 1.83 -7.14 -7.61
C PHE A 133 3.10 -7.18 -8.46
N ASN A 134 3.80 -8.33 -8.54
CA ASN A 134 4.98 -8.52 -9.35
C ASN A 134 6.00 -7.41 -9.07
N LEU A 135 6.55 -7.44 -7.85
CA LEU A 135 7.51 -6.45 -7.37
C LEU A 135 8.75 -6.43 -8.28
N GLN A 136 9.07 -5.25 -8.80
CA GLN A 136 10.24 -5.01 -9.62
C GLN A 136 11.46 -4.80 -8.72
N LYS A 137 12.66 -5.06 -9.25
CA LYS A 137 13.91 -4.73 -8.56
C LYS A 137 14.09 -3.20 -8.52
N GLY A 138 14.50 -2.69 -7.36
CA GLY A 138 14.78 -1.26 -7.14
C GLY A 138 13.64 -0.52 -6.46
N SER A 139 13.82 0.78 -6.29
CA SER A 139 12.86 1.70 -5.69
C SER A 139 12.86 3.05 -6.42
N ILE A 140 11.77 3.79 -6.29
CA ILE A 140 11.67 5.19 -6.69
C ILE A 140 11.81 6.01 -5.41
N SER A 141 12.82 6.86 -5.35
CA SER A 141 13.02 7.73 -4.18
C SER A 141 12.12 8.95 -4.26
N VAL A 142 11.46 9.28 -3.16
CA VAL A 142 10.77 10.56 -2.97
C VAL A 142 11.37 11.32 -1.80
N SER A 143 11.42 12.63 -1.91
CA SER A 143 11.80 13.55 -0.84
C SER A 143 10.58 14.43 -0.49
N HIS A 144 10.32 14.57 0.80
CA HIS A 144 9.37 15.53 1.37
C HIS A 144 10.09 16.82 1.73
#